data_AF-R9HDP1-F1
#
_entry.id   AF-R9HDP1-F1
#
_cell.length_a   1.000
_cell.length_b   1.000
_cell.length_c   1.000
_cell.angle_alpha   90.00
_cell.angle_beta   90.00
_cell.angle_gamma   90.00
#
_symmetry.space_group_name_H-M   'P 1'
#
loop_
_entity.id
_entity.type
_entity.pdbx_description
1 polymer ?
#
loop_
_entity_poly.entity_id
_entity_poly.type
_entity_poly.pdbx_seq_one_letter_code
_entity_poly.pdbx_strand_id
1 'polypeptide(L)'
;MLLLGACAHDTQETCLPEPAMHTLRIKGIAAEGTGSAPDLSRVDAFLFASGKKYKTSLLDLAQGGDITVFGSAGLYFFTGQEFPEHLDGISEEDFRAIAFGKGLHDNSAPEFYAAAVDYDGKQEDGSDLLVNIRRGVARIDLDTSADGKTQISEITVEDAPEETLPFNEGSAVPSGKTVRYTKSFETPVSGKTADLFRVFESRSPVNISLKGTYDGVPVSLRMALPVIERNKVYTLEVLNAGSPQSVQFTVSDWEDGDTVTGKPDISHRLRIDEAHSVIPEGVTVDYENNTVSVPASGAEGMKLAFLSGTAVTLAEVDGNDSDITIGGITAGYEGDKVVSTLPLDIAPQRNGRLAYSFSLHLKNPALTQVYDFVDVRVDQSPTQIETVEIGGSVWMAFNARSSDLDDQTYTLDGTGVEDMYRDAWITTVGGMFQFGRKYMYVPWQGYNPSNNLGNQKQDRPWASNTHMPCPDGYRIPTRSELRSLLPPGTAVPGTYTAGNGEQISATLHAGEETLSLPGGVTGTQRYLKLTSETTGRGLILPLAGYKGDKSIAASPRFGQSITLWANEWAPTGGYAWIFYLEFGSNTGQSATIVEKQYQMEGFCSVRCVKV
;
A
#
# COMPACT_ATOMS: atom_id res chain seq x y z
N MET A 1 -84.51 -66.18 39.15
CA MET A 1 -84.90 -66.92 37.94
C MET A 1 -83.63 -67.14 37.12
N LEU A 2 -83.26 -68.43 36.94
CA LEU A 2 -82.14 -69.03 36.17
C LEU A 2 -80.70 -68.54 36.46
N LEU A 3 -79.78 -69.36 37.03
CA LEU A 3 -79.04 -70.57 36.57
C LEU A 3 -77.74 -70.28 35.76
N LEU A 4 -76.60 -70.57 36.42
CA LEU A 4 -75.38 -71.31 36.00
C LEU A 4 -74.76 -71.15 34.59
N GLY A 5 -73.41 -71.09 34.58
CA GLY A 5 -72.59 -71.99 33.74
C GLY A 5 -71.71 -71.36 32.66
N ALA A 6 -70.41 -71.71 32.66
CA ALA A 6 -69.41 -71.37 31.66
C ALA A 6 -69.56 -72.16 30.34
N CYS A 7 -69.12 -71.59 29.20
CA CYS A 7 -68.19 -72.18 28.21
C CYS A 7 -68.07 -71.35 26.90
N ALA A 8 -66.86 -71.47 26.33
CA ALA A 8 -66.29 -71.00 25.08
C ALA A 8 -67.20 -70.65 23.88
N HIS A 9 -66.79 -69.60 23.16
CA HIS A 9 -66.98 -69.52 21.71
C HIS A 9 -65.64 -69.21 21.05
N ASP A 10 -65.25 -70.12 20.16
CA ASP A 10 -64.17 -70.00 19.19
C ASP A 10 -64.31 -68.69 18.41
N THR A 11 -63.41 -67.74 18.64
CA THR A 11 -63.04 -66.79 17.59
C THR A 11 -61.94 -67.43 16.80
N GLN A 12 -62.30 -67.90 15.59
CA GLN A 12 -61.35 -68.10 14.51
C GLN A 12 -60.44 -66.87 14.45
N GLU A 13 -59.17 -67.04 14.82
CA GLU A 13 -58.11 -66.16 14.36
C GLU A 13 -58.13 -66.27 12.83
N THR A 14 -58.75 -65.29 12.18
CA THR A 14 -58.41 -64.95 10.81
C THR A 14 -56.93 -64.62 10.83
N CYS A 15 -56.08 -65.57 10.43
CA CYS A 15 -54.73 -65.28 9.98
C CYS A 15 -54.83 -64.09 9.03
N LEU A 16 -54.25 -62.96 9.42
CA LEU A 16 -53.84 -61.96 8.45
C LEU A 16 -53.02 -62.71 7.38
N PRO A 17 -53.26 -62.49 6.07
CA PRO A 17 -52.44 -63.12 5.06
C PRO A 17 -50.98 -62.77 5.35
N GLU A 18 -50.11 -63.78 5.46
CA GLU A 18 -48.67 -63.53 5.53
C GLU A 18 -48.31 -62.58 4.38
N PRO A 19 -47.54 -61.50 4.65
CA PRO A 19 -47.09 -60.63 3.57
C PRO A 19 -46.36 -61.49 2.55
N ALA A 20 -46.81 -61.45 1.30
CA ALA A 20 -46.23 -62.25 0.23
C ALA A 20 -44.72 -61.99 0.17
N MET A 21 -43.94 -63.07 0.29
CA MET A 21 -42.49 -63.02 0.12
C MET A 21 -42.21 -62.93 -1.38
N HIS A 22 -41.46 -61.89 -1.76
CA HIS A 22 -40.95 -61.73 -3.11
C HIS A 22 -39.43 -61.81 -3.07
N THR A 23 -38.84 -62.59 -3.97
CA THR A 23 -37.41 -62.63 -4.23
C THR A 23 -37.13 -61.72 -5.41
N LEU A 24 -36.37 -60.66 -5.19
CA LEU A 24 -35.94 -59.74 -6.24
C LEU A 24 -34.52 -60.11 -6.67
N ARG A 25 -34.29 -60.13 -7.99
CA ARG A 25 -32.97 -60.31 -8.58
C ARG A 25 -32.31 -58.95 -8.74
N ILE A 26 -31.19 -58.71 -8.09
CA ILE A 26 -30.45 -57.46 -8.27
C ILE A 26 -29.68 -57.58 -9.59
N LYS A 27 -30.15 -56.91 -10.64
CA LYS A 27 -29.45 -56.83 -11.93
C LYS A 27 -28.84 -55.45 -12.12
N GLY A 28 -27.52 -55.43 -12.20
CA GLY A 28 -26.74 -54.27 -12.61
C GLY A 28 -26.79 -53.16 -11.58
N ILE A 29 -25.74 -53.04 -10.78
CA ILE A 29 -25.44 -51.74 -10.18
C ILE A 29 -24.89 -50.87 -11.31
N ALA A 30 -25.68 -49.90 -11.74
CA ALA A 30 -25.12 -48.78 -12.47
C ALA A 30 -24.48 -47.87 -11.41
N ALA A 31 -23.15 -47.90 -11.34
CA ALA A 31 -22.45 -46.76 -10.78
C ALA A 31 -22.66 -45.61 -11.76
N GLU A 32 -23.40 -44.58 -11.37
CA GLU A 32 -23.55 -43.40 -12.22
C GLU A 32 -22.19 -42.68 -12.30
N GLY A 33 -21.57 -42.75 -13.49
CA GLY A 33 -20.36 -42.02 -13.89
C GLY A 33 -19.12 -42.88 -14.23
N THR A 34 -18.30 -42.47 -15.20
CA THR A 34 -17.01 -43.11 -15.54
C THR A 34 -15.92 -42.70 -14.55
N GLY A 35 -15.26 -43.72 -14.02
CA GLY A 35 -14.27 -43.64 -12.95
C GLY A 35 -13.96 -45.05 -12.46
N SER A 36 -13.16 -45.20 -11.39
CA SER A 36 -13.00 -46.51 -10.75
C SER A 36 -14.38 -47.01 -10.31
N ALA A 37 -14.78 -48.16 -10.82
CA ALA A 37 -16.01 -48.81 -10.41
C ALA A 37 -15.93 -49.12 -8.90
N PRO A 38 -17.03 -48.95 -8.15
CA PRO A 38 -17.05 -49.39 -6.76
C PRO A 38 -16.68 -50.87 -6.67
N ASP A 39 -16.01 -51.26 -5.58
CA ASP A 39 -15.90 -52.68 -5.26
C ASP A 39 -17.28 -53.21 -4.86
N LEU A 40 -17.86 -54.00 -5.76
CA LEU A 40 -19.18 -54.61 -5.58
C LEU A 40 -19.10 -56.02 -5.03
N SER A 41 -17.90 -56.52 -4.70
CA SER A 41 -17.73 -57.86 -4.12
C SER A 41 -18.28 -57.96 -2.70
N ARG A 42 -18.46 -56.81 -2.02
CA ARG A 42 -18.94 -56.72 -0.65
C ARG A 42 -19.84 -55.50 -0.49
N VAL A 43 -21.16 -55.72 -0.48
CA VAL A 43 -22.16 -54.67 -0.29
C VAL A 43 -23.03 -55.01 0.91
N ASP A 44 -23.06 -54.11 1.90
CA ASP A 44 -23.98 -54.22 3.02
C ASP A 44 -25.38 -53.80 2.56
N ALA A 45 -26.31 -54.73 2.61
CA ALA A 45 -27.72 -54.51 2.32
C ALA A 45 -28.54 -54.56 3.60
N PHE A 46 -29.25 -53.47 3.89
CA PHE A 46 -30.13 -53.32 5.04
C PHE A 46 -31.58 -53.31 4.55
N LEU A 47 -32.38 -54.23 5.06
CA LEU A 47 -33.79 -54.38 4.74
C LEU A 47 -34.65 -53.89 5.90
N PHE A 48 -35.53 -52.94 5.62
CA PHE A 48 -36.54 -52.43 6.52
C PHE A 48 -37.92 -52.84 6.05
N ALA A 49 -38.73 -53.34 6.99
CA ALA A 49 -40.13 -53.67 6.75
C ALA A 49 -40.97 -53.10 7.89
N SER A 50 -42.09 -52.46 7.55
CA SER A 50 -42.93 -51.76 8.55
C SER A 50 -42.14 -50.78 9.44
N GLY A 51 -41.14 -50.10 8.89
CA GLY A 51 -40.33 -49.08 9.57
C GLY A 51 -39.30 -49.60 10.58
N LYS A 52 -39.04 -50.92 10.63
CA LYS A 52 -38.01 -51.53 11.50
C LYS A 52 -37.02 -52.35 10.70
N LYS A 53 -35.76 -52.35 11.14
CA LYS A 53 -34.71 -53.19 10.57
C LYS A 53 -35.11 -54.67 10.71
N TYR A 54 -35.27 -55.33 9.57
CA TYR A 54 -35.64 -56.74 9.50
C TYR A 54 -34.42 -57.64 9.33
N LYS A 55 -33.49 -57.26 8.44
CA LYS A 55 -32.32 -58.08 8.11
C LYS A 55 -31.16 -57.23 7.60
N THR A 56 -29.94 -57.62 7.96
CA THR A 56 -28.71 -57.21 7.25
C THR A 56 -28.22 -58.40 6.43
N SER A 57 -27.78 -58.16 5.20
CA SER A 57 -27.18 -59.18 4.33
C SER A 57 -25.94 -58.61 3.68
N LEU A 58 -24.85 -59.37 3.70
CA LEU A 58 -23.66 -59.05 2.92
C LEU A 58 -23.81 -59.69 1.55
N LEU A 59 -23.81 -58.88 0.49
CA LEU A 59 -24.01 -59.32 -0.88
C LEU A 59 -22.74 -59.17 -1.69
N ASP A 60 -22.44 -60.18 -2.53
CA ASP A 60 -21.47 -60.07 -3.62
C ASP A 60 -22.23 -59.70 -4.90
N LEU A 61 -22.38 -58.41 -5.14
CA LEU A 61 -23.12 -57.91 -6.29
C LEU A 61 -22.29 -57.95 -7.58
N ALA A 62 -21.00 -58.31 -7.52
CA ALA A 62 -20.20 -58.61 -8.70
C ALA A 62 -20.61 -59.93 -9.38
N GLN A 63 -21.17 -60.87 -8.60
CA GLN A 63 -21.68 -62.15 -9.11
C GLN A 63 -23.22 -62.15 -9.33
N GLY A 64 -23.87 -61.01 -9.06
CA GLY A 64 -25.32 -60.90 -8.92
C GLY A 64 -25.80 -61.37 -7.55
N GLY A 65 -27.01 -60.99 -7.17
CA GLY A 65 -27.56 -61.36 -5.87
C GLY A 65 -29.08 -61.33 -5.84
N ASP A 66 -29.65 -62.15 -4.98
CA ASP A 66 -31.09 -62.19 -4.72
C ASP A 66 -31.37 -61.62 -3.33
N ILE A 67 -32.40 -60.78 -3.21
CA ILE A 67 -32.87 -60.26 -1.94
C ILE A 67 -34.34 -60.61 -1.75
N THR A 68 -34.67 -61.20 -0.59
CA THR A 68 -36.06 -61.51 -0.23
C THR A 68 -36.64 -60.33 0.55
N VAL A 69 -37.75 -59.79 0.06
CA VAL A 69 -38.49 -58.66 0.63
C VAL A 69 -39.90 -59.07 1.05
N PHE A 70 -40.51 -58.30 1.96
CA PHE A 70 -41.84 -58.57 2.52
C PHE A 70 -42.74 -57.37 2.32
N GLY A 71 -43.78 -57.51 1.47
CA GLY A 71 -44.67 -56.38 1.16
C GLY A 71 -43.92 -55.14 0.69
N SER A 72 -44.29 -53.95 1.18
CA SER A 72 -43.51 -52.74 0.98
C SER A 72 -42.28 -52.70 1.91
N ALA A 73 -41.12 -52.35 1.39
CA ALA A 73 -39.86 -52.38 2.12
C ALA A 73 -38.90 -51.24 1.74
N GLY A 74 -38.10 -50.78 2.70
CA GLY A 74 -36.97 -49.90 2.46
C GLY A 74 -35.68 -50.70 2.32
N LEU A 75 -34.96 -50.48 1.22
CA LEU A 75 -33.70 -51.15 0.92
C LEU A 75 -32.56 -50.14 0.87
N TYR A 76 -31.53 -50.37 1.68
CA TYR A 76 -30.36 -49.50 1.77
C TYR A 76 -29.10 -50.29 1.49
N PHE A 77 -28.26 -49.78 0.60
CA PHE A 77 -27.03 -50.43 0.15
C PHE A 77 -25.83 -49.54 0.47
N PHE A 78 -24.79 -50.11 1.06
CA PHE A 78 -23.56 -49.40 1.40
C PHE A 78 -22.32 -50.22 1.02
N THR A 79 -21.31 -49.58 0.44
CA THR A 79 -20.02 -50.22 0.13
C THR A 79 -18.88 -49.19 0.11
N GLY A 80 -17.64 -49.68 0.05
CA GLY A 80 -16.40 -48.92 0.03
C GLY A 80 -15.78 -48.72 1.41
N GLN A 81 -16.59 -48.74 2.47
CA GLN A 81 -16.17 -48.63 3.87
C GLN A 81 -17.06 -49.52 4.75
N GLU A 82 -16.70 -49.65 6.04
CA GLU A 82 -17.56 -50.31 7.03
C GLU A 82 -18.65 -49.34 7.50
N PHE A 83 -19.92 -49.76 7.46
CA PHE A 83 -21.02 -48.95 7.94
C PHE A 83 -21.03 -48.89 9.49
N PRO A 84 -21.37 -47.74 10.11
CA PRO A 84 -21.33 -47.62 11.56
C PRO A 84 -22.22 -48.64 12.29
N GLU A 85 -21.71 -49.16 13.42
CA GLU A 85 -22.49 -50.03 14.30
C GLU A 85 -23.77 -49.34 14.79
N HIS A 86 -24.85 -50.11 14.85
CA HIS A 86 -26.18 -49.63 15.26
C HIS A 86 -26.97 -50.75 15.93
N LEU A 87 -27.97 -50.37 16.73
CA LEU A 87 -28.79 -51.32 17.48
C LEU A 87 -29.63 -52.20 16.54
N ASP A 88 -29.79 -53.46 16.93
CA ASP A 88 -30.78 -54.34 16.29
C ASP A 88 -32.20 -53.84 16.59
N GLY A 89 -33.03 -53.77 15.55
CA GLY A 89 -34.39 -53.23 15.64
C GLY A 89 -34.49 -51.70 15.60
N ILE A 90 -33.42 -50.99 15.22
CA ILE A 90 -33.45 -49.54 14.92
C ILE A 90 -34.60 -49.19 13.97
N SER A 91 -35.21 -48.02 14.17
CA SER A 91 -36.22 -47.51 13.25
C SER A 91 -35.57 -47.09 11.93
N GLU A 92 -36.34 -47.12 10.84
CA GLU A 92 -35.83 -46.70 9.53
C GLU A 92 -35.42 -45.22 9.50
N GLU A 93 -36.15 -44.37 10.23
CA GLU A 93 -35.83 -42.95 10.39
C GLU A 93 -34.49 -42.74 11.11
N ASP A 94 -34.30 -43.40 12.26
CA ASP A 94 -33.05 -43.32 13.03
C ASP A 94 -31.86 -43.90 12.24
N PHE A 95 -32.08 -44.97 11.47
CA PHE A 95 -31.06 -45.58 10.63
C PHE A 95 -30.55 -44.62 9.55
N ARG A 96 -31.45 -43.92 8.86
CA ARG A 96 -31.09 -42.93 7.84
C ARG A 96 -30.40 -41.70 8.42
N ALA A 97 -30.57 -41.45 9.73
CA ALA A 97 -29.94 -40.37 10.47
C ALA A 97 -28.54 -40.73 11.02
N ILE A 98 -28.05 -41.96 10.80
CA ILE A 98 -26.69 -42.34 11.19
C ILE A 98 -25.67 -41.53 10.37
N ALA A 99 -24.84 -40.76 11.07
CA ALA A 99 -23.74 -40.01 10.49
C ALA A 99 -22.52 -40.90 10.21
N PHE A 100 -21.83 -40.65 9.10
CA PHE A 100 -20.65 -41.38 8.66
C PHE A 100 -19.48 -40.42 8.42
N GLY A 101 -18.25 -40.91 8.65
CA GLY A 101 -17.00 -40.24 8.24
C GLY A 101 -16.13 -39.73 9.38
N LYS A 102 -16.68 -39.59 10.59
CA LYS A 102 -15.92 -39.12 11.76
C LYS A 102 -14.69 -39.98 12.03
N GLY A 103 -13.52 -39.36 12.09
CA GLY A 103 -12.25 -40.02 12.39
C GLY A 103 -11.67 -40.87 11.25
N LEU A 104 -12.27 -40.84 10.05
CA LEU A 104 -11.85 -41.63 8.89
C LEU A 104 -11.14 -40.80 7.80
N HIS A 105 -10.89 -39.51 8.08
CA HIS A 105 -10.31 -38.58 7.12
C HIS A 105 -8.79 -38.76 6.99
N ASP A 106 -8.30 -39.05 5.79
CA ASP A 106 -6.86 -39.08 5.45
C ASP A 106 -6.55 -37.95 4.47
N ASN A 107 -6.58 -36.71 4.99
CA ASN A 107 -6.47 -35.48 4.19
C ASN A 107 -7.51 -35.34 3.05
N SER A 108 -8.58 -36.13 3.15
CA SER A 108 -9.76 -36.16 2.27
C SER A 108 -10.85 -36.97 2.97
N ALA A 109 -12.10 -36.74 2.59
CA ALA A 109 -13.22 -37.55 3.05
C ALA A 109 -13.10 -39.00 2.56
N PRO A 110 -13.42 -40.00 3.39
CA PRO A 110 -13.41 -41.41 2.98
C PRO A 110 -14.45 -41.66 1.89
N GLU A 111 -14.01 -42.27 0.79
CA GLU A 111 -14.91 -42.62 -0.31
C GLU A 111 -15.80 -43.80 0.09
N PHE A 112 -17.11 -43.64 -0.08
CA PHE A 112 -18.11 -44.69 0.05
C PHE A 112 -19.16 -44.54 -1.03
N TYR A 113 -19.98 -45.57 -1.19
CA TYR A 113 -21.08 -45.60 -2.14
C TYR A 113 -22.35 -46.01 -1.40
N ALA A 114 -23.45 -45.31 -1.68
CA ALA A 114 -24.74 -45.58 -1.05
C ALA A 114 -25.89 -45.54 -2.06
N ALA A 115 -26.92 -46.34 -1.79
CA ALA A 115 -28.21 -46.29 -2.48
C ALA A 115 -29.35 -46.52 -1.49
N ALA A 116 -30.48 -45.88 -1.73
CA ALA A 116 -31.74 -46.12 -1.05
C ALA A 116 -32.81 -46.43 -2.10
N VAL A 117 -33.59 -47.49 -1.88
CA VAL A 117 -34.66 -47.93 -2.77
C VAL A 117 -35.92 -48.20 -1.96
N ASP A 118 -36.98 -47.45 -2.26
CA ASP A 118 -38.31 -47.68 -1.72
C ASP A 118 -39.04 -48.71 -2.58
N TYR A 119 -39.18 -49.94 -2.07
CA TYR A 119 -39.91 -51.01 -2.73
C TYR A 119 -41.39 -50.98 -2.34
N ASP A 120 -42.28 -50.85 -3.34
CA ASP A 120 -43.72 -50.66 -3.12
C ASP A 120 -44.55 -51.95 -3.08
N GLY A 121 -43.91 -53.12 -3.21
CA GLY A 121 -44.58 -54.42 -3.16
C GLY A 121 -45.33 -54.82 -4.44
N LYS A 122 -45.21 -54.06 -5.54
CA LYS A 122 -45.99 -54.33 -6.77
C LYS A 122 -45.28 -55.16 -7.83
N GLN A 123 -43.98 -55.42 -7.65
CA GLN A 123 -43.19 -56.18 -8.64
C GLN A 123 -43.43 -57.69 -8.48
N GLU A 124 -43.43 -58.42 -9.60
CA GLU A 124 -43.58 -59.88 -9.59
C GLU A 124 -42.39 -60.56 -8.90
N ASP A 125 -42.63 -61.75 -8.33
CA ASP A 125 -41.57 -62.59 -7.78
C ASP A 125 -40.54 -62.97 -8.86
N GLY A 126 -39.26 -62.84 -8.54
CA GLY A 126 -38.15 -63.05 -9.47
C GLY A 126 -37.87 -61.88 -10.43
N SER A 127 -38.55 -60.74 -10.27
CA SER A 127 -38.31 -59.54 -11.07
C SER A 127 -36.93 -58.91 -10.81
N ASP A 128 -36.41 -58.19 -11.81
CA ASP A 128 -35.14 -57.49 -11.71
C ASP A 128 -35.31 -56.17 -10.95
N LEU A 129 -34.50 -55.95 -9.91
CA LEU A 129 -34.39 -54.69 -9.16
C LEU A 129 -33.14 -53.92 -9.62
N LEU A 130 -33.36 -52.70 -10.13
CA LEU A 130 -32.28 -51.78 -10.48
C LEU A 130 -31.85 -50.99 -9.23
N VAL A 131 -30.55 -51.02 -8.91
CA VAL A 131 -29.98 -50.27 -7.79
C VAL A 131 -28.96 -49.29 -8.35
N ASN A 132 -29.26 -47.99 -8.27
CA ASN A 132 -28.35 -46.93 -8.69
C ASN A 132 -27.52 -46.49 -7.49
N ILE A 133 -26.27 -46.91 -7.44
CA ILE A 133 -25.36 -46.53 -6.35
C ILE A 133 -24.59 -45.26 -6.73
N ARG A 134 -24.54 -44.32 -5.78
CA ARG A 134 -23.84 -43.04 -5.97
C ARG A 134 -22.74 -42.89 -4.95
N ARG A 135 -21.72 -42.11 -5.32
CA ARG A 135 -20.66 -41.74 -4.38
C ARG A 135 -21.20 -40.85 -3.28
N GLY A 136 -20.78 -41.12 -2.06
CA GLY A 136 -21.08 -40.31 -0.88
C GLY A 136 -20.26 -39.02 -0.76
N VAL A 137 -19.32 -38.82 -1.67
CA VAL A 137 -18.38 -37.69 -1.70
C VAL A 137 -18.46 -36.96 -3.04
N ALA A 138 -18.03 -35.70 -3.04
CA ALA A 138 -17.65 -34.96 -4.23
C ALA A 138 -16.13 -34.96 -4.39
N ARG A 139 -15.64 -34.77 -5.62
CA ARG A 139 -14.22 -34.66 -5.94
C ARG A 139 -13.87 -33.21 -6.30
N ILE A 140 -12.69 -32.75 -5.87
CA ILE A 140 -12.13 -31.46 -6.26
C ILE A 140 -10.89 -31.72 -7.12
N ASP A 141 -10.85 -31.09 -8.30
CA ASP A 141 -9.75 -31.14 -9.27
C ASP A 141 -9.17 -29.72 -9.47
N LEU A 142 -7.99 -29.60 -10.07
CA LEU A 142 -7.34 -28.33 -10.44
C LEU A 142 -7.01 -28.31 -11.92
N ASP A 143 -7.21 -27.16 -12.55
CA ASP A 143 -6.78 -26.87 -13.90
C ASP A 143 -6.13 -25.47 -13.96
N THR A 144 -4.82 -25.43 -14.16
CA THR A 144 -4.09 -24.17 -14.42
C THR A 144 -3.66 -24.04 -15.89
N SER A 145 -4.24 -24.83 -16.80
CA SER A 145 -3.81 -24.91 -18.21
C SER A 145 -4.06 -23.63 -19.00
N ALA A 146 -4.87 -22.71 -18.47
CA ALA A 146 -5.15 -21.43 -19.12
C ALA A 146 -3.89 -20.56 -19.26
N ASP A 147 -2.92 -20.67 -18.35
CA ASP A 147 -1.64 -19.96 -18.44
C ASP A 147 -0.50 -20.77 -17.80
N GLY A 148 0.48 -21.16 -18.62
CA GLY A 148 1.65 -21.95 -18.22
C GLY A 148 2.61 -21.25 -17.25
N LYS A 149 2.40 -19.96 -16.95
CA LYS A 149 3.14 -19.22 -15.92
C LYS A 149 2.65 -19.50 -14.50
N THR A 150 1.48 -20.11 -14.34
CA THR A 150 0.90 -20.42 -13.04
C THR A 150 1.48 -21.71 -12.47
N GLN A 151 1.97 -21.64 -11.24
CA GLN A 151 2.51 -22.80 -10.52
C GLN A 151 1.92 -22.84 -9.10
N ILE A 152 1.27 -23.94 -8.71
CA ILE A 152 0.62 -24.07 -7.40
C ILE A 152 1.49 -24.92 -6.47
N SER A 153 1.80 -24.38 -5.29
CA SER A 153 2.61 -25.06 -4.27
C SER A 153 1.79 -25.62 -3.12
N GLU A 154 0.61 -25.06 -2.83
CA GLU A 154 -0.25 -25.53 -1.74
C GLU A 154 -1.72 -25.23 -2.04
N ILE A 155 -2.60 -26.16 -1.63
CA ILE A 155 -4.05 -25.99 -1.67
C ILE A 155 -4.62 -26.40 -0.32
N THR A 156 -5.50 -25.58 0.25
CA THR A 156 -6.22 -25.87 1.49
C THR A 156 -7.73 -25.83 1.24
N VAL A 157 -8.44 -26.81 1.77
CA VAL A 157 -9.91 -26.81 1.88
C VAL A 157 -10.26 -26.65 3.36
N GLU A 158 -11.02 -25.61 3.68
CA GLU A 158 -11.52 -25.30 5.03
C GLU A 158 -13.06 -25.37 5.04
N ASP A 159 -13.62 -25.61 6.22
CA ASP A 159 -15.07 -25.70 6.44
C ASP A 159 -15.76 -26.87 5.71
N ALA A 160 -15.00 -27.90 5.29
CA ALA A 160 -15.57 -29.12 4.75
C ALA A 160 -16.26 -29.93 5.87
N PRO A 161 -17.42 -30.56 5.65
CA PRO A 161 -18.10 -31.33 6.70
C PRO A 161 -17.26 -32.53 7.19
N GLU A 162 -17.22 -32.74 8.51
CA GLU A 162 -16.56 -33.91 9.13
C GLU A 162 -17.36 -35.20 8.89
N GLU A 163 -18.67 -35.07 8.72
CA GLU A 163 -19.61 -36.17 8.64
C GLU A 163 -20.62 -35.93 7.52
N THR A 164 -21.25 -37.01 7.07
CA THR A 164 -22.39 -36.97 6.13
C THR A 164 -23.44 -38.01 6.50
N LEU A 165 -24.67 -37.87 5.99
CA LEU A 165 -25.71 -38.88 6.11
C LEU A 165 -25.71 -39.77 4.85
N PRO A 166 -25.34 -41.06 4.92
CA PRO A 166 -25.24 -41.90 3.73
C PRO A 166 -26.54 -42.00 2.91
N PHE A 167 -27.70 -41.98 3.57
CA PHE A 167 -29.02 -42.23 2.96
C PHE A 167 -30.00 -41.04 2.99
N ASN A 168 -29.56 -39.87 3.48
CA ASN A 168 -30.36 -38.64 3.52
C ASN A 168 -29.64 -37.53 2.76
N GLU A 169 -29.54 -37.70 1.45
CA GLU A 169 -28.87 -36.74 0.56
C GLU A 169 -29.47 -35.33 0.70
N GLY A 170 -28.58 -34.33 0.74
CA GLY A 170 -28.95 -32.93 0.81
C GLY A 170 -29.45 -32.44 2.17
N SER A 171 -29.44 -33.31 3.19
CA SER A 171 -29.78 -32.94 4.57
C SER A 171 -28.52 -32.58 5.35
N ALA A 172 -28.60 -31.56 6.21
CA ALA A 172 -27.46 -31.18 7.05
C ALA A 172 -27.26 -32.19 8.18
N VAL A 173 -26.01 -32.56 8.45
CA VAL A 173 -25.68 -33.40 9.61
C VAL A 173 -25.86 -32.58 10.90
N PRO A 174 -26.54 -33.12 11.94
CA PRO A 174 -26.78 -32.38 13.18
C PRO A 174 -25.53 -31.91 13.92
N SER A 175 -24.39 -32.59 13.75
CA SER A 175 -23.14 -32.23 14.47
C SER A 175 -22.58 -30.89 14.01
N GLY A 176 -22.80 -30.50 12.75
CA GLY A 176 -22.29 -29.26 12.16
C GLY A 176 -20.77 -29.09 12.17
N LYS A 177 -20.03 -30.16 12.45
CA LYS A 177 -18.56 -30.10 12.57
C LYS A 177 -17.90 -30.06 11.21
N THR A 178 -16.80 -29.32 11.15
CA THR A 178 -15.99 -29.18 9.95
C THR A 178 -14.56 -29.67 10.15
N VAL A 179 -13.91 -29.99 9.05
CA VAL A 179 -12.52 -30.44 8.94
C VAL A 179 -11.78 -29.60 7.92
N ARG A 180 -10.44 -29.62 8.03
CA ARG A 180 -9.51 -28.95 7.12
C ARG A 180 -8.65 -29.98 6.41
N TYR A 181 -8.48 -29.82 5.11
CA TYR A 181 -7.54 -30.60 4.31
C TYR A 181 -6.48 -29.67 3.71
N THR A 182 -5.23 -30.12 3.66
CA THR A 182 -4.11 -29.35 3.09
C THR A 182 -3.23 -30.26 2.26
N LYS A 183 -2.99 -29.88 1.00
CA LYS A 183 -2.07 -30.60 0.10
C LYS A 183 -0.97 -29.64 -0.35
N SER A 184 0.25 -29.93 0.07
CA SER A 184 1.46 -29.19 -0.31
C SER A 184 2.27 -30.00 -1.32
N PHE A 185 2.80 -29.34 -2.34
CA PHE A 185 3.56 -29.96 -3.43
C PHE A 185 5.04 -29.61 -3.29
N GLU A 186 5.91 -30.63 -3.18
CA GLU A 186 7.37 -30.41 -3.15
C GLU A 186 7.87 -29.72 -4.44
N THR A 187 7.29 -30.10 -5.58
CA THR A 187 7.46 -29.41 -6.85
C THR A 187 6.13 -28.75 -7.22
N PRO A 188 6.07 -27.41 -7.35
CA PRO A 188 4.84 -26.72 -7.73
C PRO A 188 4.22 -27.30 -9.00
N VAL A 189 2.91 -27.52 -8.98
CA VAL A 189 2.17 -28.16 -10.08
C VAL A 189 1.60 -27.13 -11.05
N SER A 190 1.45 -27.54 -12.31
CA SER A 190 0.78 -26.77 -13.36
C SER A 190 -0.01 -27.72 -14.29
N GLY A 191 -0.96 -27.17 -15.05
CA GLY A 191 -1.86 -27.95 -15.90
C GLY A 191 -2.99 -28.60 -15.11
N LYS A 192 -3.45 -29.78 -15.55
CA LYS A 192 -4.56 -30.51 -14.93
C LYS A 192 -4.07 -31.46 -13.85
N THR A 193 -4.64 -31.35 -12.66
CA THR A 193 -4.44 -32.28 -11.54
C THR A 193 -5.79 -32.77 -11.04
N ALA A 194 -6.11 -34.04 -11.30
CA ALA A 194 -7.34 -34.67 -10.83
C ALA A 194 -7.18 -35.25 -9.41
N ASP A 195 -8.31 -35.47 -8.74
CA ASP A 195 -8.41 -36.14 -7.44
C ASP A 195 -7.54 -35.48 -6.36
N LEU A 196 -7.64 -34.14 -6.24
CA LEU A 196 -6.92 -33.40 -5.21
C LEU A 196 -7.49 -33.68 -3.82
N PHE A 197 -8.80 -33.54 -3.70
CA PHE A 197 -9.56 -33.78 -2.47
C PHE A 197 -10.87 -34.49 -2.76
N ARG A 198 -11.30 -35.32 -1.80
CA ARG A 198 -12.70 -35.73 -1.68
C ARG A 198 -13.32 -35.00 -0.50
N VAL A 199 -14.55 -34.54 -0.66
CA VAL A 199 -15.30 -33.78 0.37
C VAL A 199 -16.70 -34.34 0.49
N PHE A 200 -17.28 -34.31 1.69
CA PHE A 200 -18.71 -34.62 1.84
C PHE A 200 -19.58 -33.49 1.29
N GLU A 201 -20.83 -33.82 0.96
CA GLU A 201 -21.82 -32.81 0.58
C GLU A 201 -21.97 -31.73 1.66
N SER A 202 -22.15 -30.49 1.26
CA SER A 202 -22.29 -29.35 2.16
C SER A 202 -23.37 -28.40 1.68
N ARG A 203 -24.23 -27.98 2.60
CA ARG A 203 -25.18 -26.86 2.39
C ARG A 203 -24.61 -25.52 2.84
N SER A 204 -23.45 -25.53 3.48
CA SER A 204 -22.70 -24.35 3.94
C SER A 204 -21.51 -24.11 3.02
N PRO A 205 -21.04 -22.85 2.89
CA PRO A 205 -19.87 -22.55 2.09
C PRO A 205 -18.62 -23.32 2.55
N VAL A 206 -17.92 -23.95 1.62
CA VAL A 206 -16.61 -24.58 1.83
C VAL A 206 -15.54 -23.68 1.23
N ASN A 207 -14.57 -23.27 2.03
CA ASN A 207 -13.55 -22.31 1.65
C ASN A 207 -12.34 -23.02 1.04
N ILE A 208 -11.83 -22.51 -0.08
CA ILE A 208 -10.66 -23.04 -0.76
C ILE A 208 -9.62 -21.93 -0.90
N SER A 209 -8.39 -22.20 -0.47
CA SER A 209 -7.25 -21.32 -0.68
C SER A 209 -6.14 -22.02 -1.46
N LEU A 210 -5.54 -21.29 -2.39
CA LEU A 210 -4.38 -21.73 -3.16
C LEU A 210 -3.20 -20.79 -2.88
N LYS A 211 -2.00 -21.35 -2.84
CA LYS A 211 -0.73 -20.61 -2.83
C LYS A 211 0.14 -21.09 -3.97
N GLY A 212 0.86 -20.17 -4.60
CA GLY A 212 1.68 -20.51 -5.75
C GLY A 212 2.54 -19.37 -6.26
N THR A 213 2.89 -19.41 -7.54
CA THR A 213 3.50 -18.29 -8.22
C THR A 213 2.86 -18.09 -9.58
N TYR A 214 2.89 -16.85 -10.06
CA TYR A 214 2.62 -16.49 -11.44
C TYR A 214 3.87 -15.82 -12.00
N ASP A 215 4.53 -16.46 -12.97
CA ASP A 215 5.80 -15.95 -13.53
C ASP A 215 6.88 -15.71 -12.45
N GLY A 216 6.90 -16.57 -11.42
CA GLY A 216 7.79 -16.45 -10.26
C GLY A 216 7.32 -15.49 -9.16
N VAL A 217 6.23 -14.75 -9.37
CA VAL A 217 5.67 -13.80 -8.40
C VAL A 217 4.70 -14.51 -7.45
N PRO A 218 4.85 -14.39 -6.12
CA PRO A 218 3.93 -15.02 -5.16
C PRO A 218 2.47 -14.58 -5.32
N VAL A 219 1.56 -15.55 -5.31
CA VAL A 219 0.11 -15.33 -5.40
C VAL A 219 -0.63 -16.26 -4.44
N SER A 220 -1.61 -15.71 -3.72
CA SER A 220 -2.59 -16.47 -2.95
C SER A 220 -4.01 -16.14 -3.42
N LEU A 221 -4.77 -17.20 -3.70
CA LEU A 221 -6.12 -17.11 -4.23
C LEU A 221 -7.07 -17.72 -3.21
N ARG A 222 -8.17 -17.03 -2.91
CA ARG A 222 -9.20 -17.52 -2.00
C ARG A 222 -10.57 -17.46 -2.66
N MET A 223 -11.37 -18.49 -2.42
CA MET A 223 -12.74 -18.61 -2.91
C MET A 223 -13.59 -19.47 -1.98
N ALA A 224 -14.90 -19.46 -2.19
CA ALA A 224 -15.83 -20.31 -1.48
C ALA A 224 -16.78 -21.01 -2.47
N LEU A 225 -16.97 -22.32 -2.27
CA LEU A 225 -18.04 -23.09 -2.92
C LEU A 225 -19.28 -23.00 -2.03
N PRO A 226 -20.37 -22.34 -2.46
CA PRO A 226 -21.52 -22.09 -1.58
C PRO A 226 -22.27 -23.36 -1.17
N VAL A 227 -22.31 -24.36 -2.05
CA VAL A 227 -22.93 -25.66 -1.85
C VAL A 227 -22.06 -26.71 -2.54
N ILE A 228 -21.90 -27.86 -1.91
CA ILE A 228 -21.25 -29.05 -2.47
C ILE A 228 -22.27 -30.19 -2.49
N GLU A 229 -22.44 -30.81 -3.66
CA GLU A 229 -23.28 -31.98 -3.85
C GLU A 229 -22.39 -33.21 -4.02
N ARG A 230 -22.77 -34.32 -3.37
CA ARG A 230 -22.07 -35.60 -3.54
C ARG A 230 -22.20 -36.10 -4.98
N ASN A 231 -21.31 -37.00 -5.39
CA ASN A 231 -21.26 -37.56 -6.74
C ASN A 231 -21.06 -36.51 -7.86
N LYS A 232 -20.42 -35.38 -7.54
CA LYS A 232 -20.00 -34.34 -8.49
C LYS A 232 -18.48 -34.16 -8.51
N VAL A 233 -17.98 -33.56 -9.58
CA VAL A 233 -16.58 -33.13 -9.72
C VAL A 233 -16.54 -31.61 -9.84
N TYR A 234 -15.78 -30.97 -8.96
CA TYR A 234 -15.54 -29.53 -8.93
C TYR A 234 -14.14 -29.25 -9.44
N THR A 235 -13.99 -28.69 -10.65
CA THR A 235 -12.68 -28.33 -11.20
C THR A 235 -12.37 -26.87 -10.92
N LEU A 236 -11.27 -26.61 -10.21
CA LEU A 236 -10.70 -25.28 -9.95
C LEU A 236 -9.94 -24.79 -11.19
N GLU A 237 -10.51 -23.93 -12.01
CA GLU A 237 -9.87 -23.34 -13.19
C GLU A 237 -9.19 -22.00 -12.86
N VAL A 238 -7.86 -21.93 -12.94
CA VAL A 238 -7.09 -20.70 -12.72
C VAL A 238 -6.83 -20.00 -14.06
N LEU A 239 -7.63 -18.98 -14.38
CA LEU A 239 -7.70 -18.38 -15.72
C LEU A 239 -6.68 -17.26 -15.97
N ASN A 240 -6.29 -16.51 -14.94
CA ASN A 240 -5.26 -15.47 -15.03
C ASN A 240 -4.81 -15.02 -13.63
N ALA A 241 -3.86 -15.74 -13.01
CA ALA A 241 -3.43 -15.47 -11.64
C ALA A 241 -2.80 -14.08 -11.41
N GLY A 242 -2.42 -13.38 -12.49
CA GLY A 242 -1.93 -12.00 -12.46
C GLY A 242 -3.03 -10.93 -12.52
N SER A 243 -4.27 -11.30 -12.86
CA SER A 243 -5.41 -10.38 -13.02
C SER A 243 -6.39 -10.53 -11.86
N PRO A 244 -7.17 -9.49 -11.53
CA PRO A 244 -8.19 -9.57 -10.50
C PRO A 244 -9.39 -10.51 -10.84
N GLN A 245 -9.37 -11.18 -12.00
CA GLN A 245 -10.30 -12.26 -12.35
C GLN A 245 -9.56 -13.59 -12.50
N SER A 246 -9.10 -14.18 -11.39
CA SER A 246 -8.08 -15.23 -11.44
C SER A 246 -8.57 -16.67 -11.34
N VAL A 247 -9.75 -16.96 -10.78
CA VAL A 247 -10.23 -18.36 -10.61
C VAL A 247 -11.72 -18.50 -10.88
N GLN A 248 -12.11 -19.58 -11.58
CA GLN A 248 -13.49 -20.02 -11.82
C GLN A 248 -13.65 -21.51 -11.48
N PHE A 249 -14.88 -21.99 -11.25
CA PHE A 249 -15.16 -23.43 -11.14
C PHE A 249 -15.99 -23.92 -12.31
N THR A 250 -15.59 -25.07 -12.86
CA THR A 250 -16.45 -25.88 -13.71
C THR A 250 -16.97 -27.04 -12.86
N VAL A 251 -18.28 -27.08 -12.62
CA VAL A 251 -18.98 -28.10 -11.80
C VAL A 251 -19.62 -29.10 -12.73
N SER A 252 -19.02 -30.27 -12.85
CA SER A 252 -19.65 -31.35 -13.58
C SER A 252 -20.36 -32.30 -12.65
N ASP A 253 -21.43 -32.90 -13.17
CA ASP A 253 -21.71 -34.29 -12.83
C ASP A 253 -20.38 -35.06 -12.88
N TRP A 254 -20.30 -36.20 -12.20
CA TRP A 254 -19.09 -37.02 -12.32
C TRP A 254 -18.72 -37.33 -13.80
N GLU A 255 -19.57 -36.94 -14.79
CA GLU A 255 -19.28 -36.92 -16.23
C GLU A 255 -19.64 -35.68 -17.10
N ASP A 256 -20.38 -34.62 -16.68
CA ASP A 256 -20.64 -33.44 -17.55
C ASP A 256 -21.03 -32.14 -16.82
N GLY A 257 -20.49 -30.99 -17.27
CA GLY A 257 -20.29 -29.70 -16.57
C GLY A 257 -21.33 -28.57 -16.70
N ASP A 258 -21.88 -28.08 -15.59
CA ASP A 258 -22.37 -26.70 -15.35
C ASP A 258 -21.27 -25.83 -14.70
N THR A 259 -21.06 -24.58 -15.12
CA THR A 259 -20.02 -23.71 -14.54
C THR A 259 -20.55 -22.92 -13.34
N VAL A 260 -19.84 -22.93 -12.20
CA VAL A 260 -20.11 -22.03 -11.06
C VAL A 260 -19.00 -20.98 -10.97
N THR A 261 -19.34 -19.73 -11.25
CA THR A 261 -18.37 -18.63 -11.19
C THR A 261 -18.21 -18.14 -9.75
N GLY A 262 -17.10 -18.50 -9.09
CA GLY A 262 -16.56 -17.74 -7.96
C GLY A 262 -15.82 -16.51 -8.46
N LYS A 263 -15.98 -15.35 -7.81
CA LYS A 263 -15.14 -14.16 -8.07
C LYS A 263 -14.16 -13.99 -6.92
N PRO A 264 -12.86 -13.83 -7.17
CA PRO A 264 -11.94 -13.36 -6.14
C PRO A 264 -12.37 -11.95 -5.70
N ASP A 265 -12.22 -11.66 -4.41
CA ASP A 265 -12.50 -10.31 -3.90
C ASP A 265 -11.31 -9.39 -4.24
N ILE A 266 -11.55 -8.56 -5.25
CA ILE A 266 -10.58 -7.64 -5.87
C ILE A 266 -11.05 -6.19 -5.77
N SER A 267 -12.10 -5.96 -5.00
CA SER A 267 -12.77 -4.67 -4.90
C SER A 267 -12.07 -3.70 -3.93
N HIS A 268 -11.00 -4.15 -3.27
CA HIS A 268 -10.36 -3.41 -2.20
C HIS A 268 -9.14 -2.62 -2.67
N ARG A 269 -9.22 -1.29 -2.51
CA ARG A 269 -8.12 -0.33 -2.50
C ARG A 269 -6.91 -0.92 -1.75
N LEU A 270 -5.69 -0.80 -2.28
CA LEU A 270 -4.50 -1.34 -1.64
C LEU A 270 -4.12 -0.40 -0.49
N ARG A 271 -4.25 -0.87 0.75
CA ARG A 271 -3.96 -0.05 1.95
C ARG A 271 -2.62 -0.42 2.56
N ILE A 272 -1.99 0.58 3.18
CA ILE A 272 -0.87 0.33 4.10
C ILE A 272 -1.40 -0.54 5.25
N ASP A 273 -0.70 -1.62 5.56
CA ASP A 273 -1.03 -2.52 6.65
C ASP A 273 -0.27 -2.09 7.91
N GLU A 274 -1.01 -1.67 8.94
CA GLU A 274 -0.43 -1.19 10.20
C GLU A 274 0.35 -2.28 10.95
N ALA A 275 -0.17 -3.51 10.98
CA ALA A 275 0.39 -4.59 11.79
C ALA A 275 1.76 -5.08 11.31
N HIS A 276 2.03 -4.98 10.00
CA HIS A 276 3.27 -5.44 9.38
C HIS A 276 4.22 -4.29 9.00
N SER A 277 3.76 -3.03 9.10
CA SER A 277 4.61 -1.87 8.85
C SER A 277 5.53 -1.55 10.02
N VAL A 278 6.68 -0.93 9.74
CA VAL A 278 7.57 -0.35 10.75
C VAL A 278 7.55 1.16 10.56
N ILE A 279 6.89 1.86 11.49
CA ILE A 279 6.75 3.32 11.46
C ILE A 279 7.68 3.93 12.52
N PRO A 280 8.72 4.68 12.13
CA PRO A 280 9.65 5.33 13.06
C PRO A 280 8.98 6.41 13.92
N GLU A 281 9.67 6.81 14.98
CA GLU A 281 9.20 7.88 15.87
C GLU A 281 8.95 9.19 15.11
N GLY A 282 7.85 9.87 15.45
CA GLY A 282 7.45 11.14 14.85
C GLY A 282 6.75 11.03 13.49
N VAL A 283 6.82 9.89 12.81
CA VAL A 283 6.05 9.63 11.58
C VAL A 283 4.61 9.29 11.93
N THR A 284 3.66 9.81 11.15
CA THR A 284 2.23 9.48 11.27
C THR A 284 1.69 8.95 9.96
N VAL A 285 0.74 8.02 10.03
CA VAL A 285 0.15 7.38 8.85
C VAL A 285 -1.37 7.49 8.90
N ASP A 286 -1.96 8.01 7.83
CA ASP A 286 -3.38 7.91 7.54
C ASP A 286 -3.60 6.67 6.65
N TYR A 287 -3.97 5.56 7.29
CA TYR A 287 -4.21 4.27 6.64
C TYR A 287 -5.47 4.24 5.76
N GLU A 288 -6.39 5.21 5.91
CA GLU A 288 -7.57 5.29 5.03
C GLU A 288 -7.22 5.95 3.71
N ASN A 289 -6.34 6.95 3.75
CA ASN A 289 -5.95 7.75 2.60
C ASN A 289 -4.58 7.39 2.02
N ASN A 290 -3.86 6.42 2.60
CA ASN A 290 -2.49 6.06 2.26
C ASN A 290 -1.55 7.28 2.27
N THR A 291 -1.66 8.12 3.30
CA THR A 291 -0.79 9.30 3.47
C THR A 291 0.16 9.08 4.64
N VAL A 292 1.45 9.28 4.40
CA VAL A 292 2.50 9.23 5.43
C VAL A 292 3.01 10.64 5.65
N SER A 293 2.97 11.14 6.89
CA SER A 293 3.53 12.44 7.25
C SER A 293 4.80 12.25 8.06
N VAL A 294 5.89 12.85 7.59
CA VAL A 294 7.25 12.66 8.08
C VAL A 294 7.77 13.98 8.64
N PRO A 295 8.28 14.01 9.88
CA PRO A 295 8.76 15.23 10.49
C PRO A 295 10.05 15.72 9.81
N ALA A 296 10.40 16.98 10.07
CA ALA A 296 11.61 17.60 9.52
C ALA A 296 12.91 16.91 9.97
N SER A 297 12.89 16.12 11.04
CA SER A 297 14.02 15.29 11.46
C SER A 297 14.29 14.09 10.54
N GLY A 298 13.43 13.85 9.54
CA GLY A 298 13.52 12.68 8.68
C GLY A 298 12.98 11.41 9.34
N ALA A 299 13.13 10.28 8.66
CA ALA A 299 12.74 8.96 9.12
C ALA A 299 13.70 7.91 8.56
N GLU A 300 14.34 7.15 9.46
CA GLU A 300 15.24 6.04 9.11
C GLU A 300 14.62 4.71 9.55
N GLY A 301 14.81 3.66 8.76
CA GLY A 301 14.32 2.31 9.01
C GLY A 301 12.83 2.11 8.78
N MET A 302 12.14 3.05 8.09
CA MET A 302 10.71 2.91 7.82
C MET A 302 10.46 1.79 6.82
N LYS A 303 9.40 1.01 7.08
CA LYS A 303 8.94 -0.05 6.19
C LYS A 303 7.43 0.05 6.03
N LEU A 304 6.97 0.26 4.81
CA LEU A 304 5.55 0.23 4.48
C LEU A 304 5.19 -1.17 4.01
N ALA A 305 4.23 -1.80 4.68
CA ALA A 305 3.74 -3.13 4.33
C ALA A 305 2.37 -3.06 3.66
N PHE A 306 2.11 -4.01 2.76
CA PHE A 306 0.84 -4.17 2.06
C PHE A 306 0.43 -5.63 2.11
N LEU A 307 -0.72 -5.90 2.73
CA LEU A 307 -1.28 -7.24 2.86
C LEU A 307 -2.37 -7.45 1.80
N SER A 308 -2.12 -8.32 0.83
CA SER A 308 -3.08 -8.57 -0.26
C SER A 308 -3.03 -10.02 -0.78
N GLY A 309 -3.88 -10.37 -1.74
CA GLY A 309 -3.85 -11.70 -2.38
C GLY A 309 -2.63 -11.91 -3.29
N THR A 310 -1.97 -10.85 -3.74
CA THR A 310 -0.81 -10.93 -4.66
C THR A 310 0.34 -10.09 -4.16
N ALA A 311 1.57 -10.38 -4.59
CA ALA A 311 2.67 -9.46 -4.34
C ALA A 311 2.39 -8.07 -4.96
N VAL A 312 2.90 -7.03 -4.30
CA VAL A 312 2.89 -5.64 -4.77
C VAL A 312 4.30 -5.28 -5.20
N THR A 313 4.43 -4.45 -6.23
CA THR A 313 5.69 -3.81 -6.60
C THR A 313 5.51 -2.31 -6.80
N LEU A 314 6.63 -1.58 -6.80
CA LEU A 314 6.69 -0.17 -7.09
C LEU A 314 6.72 0.03 -8.61
N ALA A 315 5.79 0.84 -9.12
CA ALA A 315 5.69 1.17 -10.54
C ALA A 315 6.52 2.41 -10.88
N GLU A 316 6.34 3.48 -10.10
CA GLU A 316 6.89 4.81 -10.36
C GLU A 316 6.98 5.61 -9.05
N VAL A 317 7.85 6.61 -9.03
CA VAL A 317 8.00 7.57 -7.93
C VAL A 317 7.95 8.98 -8.51
N ASP A 318 6.92 9.74 -8.13
CA ASP A 318 6.78 11.14 -8.51
C ASP A 318 7.32 12.04 -7.41
N GLY A 319 8.28 12.92 -7.75
CA GLY A 319 8.87 13.87 -6.80
C GLY A 319 10.11 13.35 -6.05
N ASN A 320 10.85 12.40 -6.63
CA ASN A 320 12.04 11.83 -6.00
C ASN A 320 13.20 12.86 -5.91
N ASP A 321 13.69 13.11 -4.70
CA ASP A 321 14.85 13.96 -4.41
C ASP A 321 16.01 13.07 -3.91
N SER A 322 17.26 13.56 -3.93
CA SER A 322 18.44 12.81 -3.45
C SER A 322 18.38 12.44 -1.97
N ASP A 323 17.49 13.07 -1.22
CA ASP A 323 17.30 12.86 0.22
C ASP A 323 16.32 11.71 0.55
N ILE A 324 15.82 11.01 -0.48
CA ILE A 324 14.91 9.87 -0.35
C ILE A 324 15.64 8.61 -0.84
N THR A 325 15.69 7.58 0.00
CA THR A 325 16.22 6.26 -0.36
C THR A 325 15.10 5.24 -0.34
N ILE A 326 14.87 4.60 -1.49
CA ILE A 326 13.78 3.63 -1.66
C ILE A 326 14.41 2.26 -1.92
N GLY A 327 14.09 1.30 -1.05
CA GLY A 327 14.54 -0.08 -1.18
C GLY A 327 13.73 -0.89 -2.20
N GLY A 328 14.23 -2.08 -2.54
CA GLY A 328 13.46 -3.05 -3.31
C GLY A 328 12.32 -3.64 -2.47
N ILE A 329 11.15 -3.84 -3.09
CA ILE A 329 10.03 -4.51 -2.42
C ILE A 329 10.35 -6.01 -2.28
N THR A 330 10.13 -6.54 -1.08
CA THR A 330 10.16 -7.98 -0.81
C THR A 330 8.75 -8.48 -0.55
N ALA A 331 8.47 -9.74 -0.90
CA ALA A 331 7.15 -10.34 -0.69
C ALA A 331 7.29 -11.74 -0.07
N GLY A 332 6.37 -12.08 0.83
CA GLY A 332 6.32 -13.37 1.50
C GLY A 332 4.89 -13.75 1.89
N TYR A 333 4.67 -15.03 2.18
CA TYR A 333 3.38 -15.52 2.63
C TYR A 333 3.18 -15.31 4.12
N GLU A 334 1.99 -14.85 4.48
CA GLU A 334 1.50 -14.85 5.86
C GLU A 334 0.06 -15.34 5.88
N GLY A 335 -0.15 -16.52 6.47
CA GLY A 335 -1.44 -17.21 6.39
C GLY A 335 -1.83 -17.52 4.95
N ASP A 336 -3.00 -17.02 4.53
CA ASP A 336 -3.60 -17.13 3.19
C ASP A 336 -3.39 -15.86 2.34
N LYS A 337 -2.47 -14.98 2.73
CA LYS A 337 -2.19 -13.71 2.04
C LYS A 337 -0.70 -13.53 1.76
N VAL A 338 -0.39 -12.54 0.94
CA VAL A 338 0.96 -12.09 0.62
C VAL A 338 1.20 -10.73 1.29
N VAL A 339 2.25 -10.66 2.10
CA VAL A 339 2.77 -9.41 2.66
C VAL A 339 3.88 -8.91 1.76
N SER A 340 3.73 -7.70 1.23
CA SER A 340 4.77 -7.00 0.47
C SER A 340 5.32 -5.85 1.29
N THR A 341 6.64 -5.75 1.46
CA THR A 341 7.30 -4.75 2.30
C THR A 341 8.21 -3.86 1.48
N LEU A 342 8.03 -2.53 1.58
CA LEU A 342 8.84 -1.50 0.95
C LEU A 342 9.67 -0.76 2.00
N PRO A 343 11.01 -0.93 2.00
CA PRO A 343 11.91 -0.08 2.80
C PRO A 343 11.96 1.34 2.23
N LEU A 344 11.89 2.35 3.10
CA LEU A 344 11.91 3.76 2.72
C LEU A 344 12.65 4.56 3.80
N ASP A 345 13.69 5.29 3.41
CA ASP A 345 14.42 6.20 4.30
C ASP A 345 14.36 7.62 3.75
N ILE A 346 14.16 8.58 4.65
CA ILE A 346 14.04 10.01 4.34
C ILE A 346 15.02 10.76 5.24
N ALA A 347 15.99 11.44 4.63
CA ALA A 347 16.99 12.19 5.36
C ALA A 347 16.38 13.40 6.10
N PRO A 348 17.01 13.86 7.20
CA PRO A 348 16.60 15.08 7.87
C PRO A 348 16.60 16.30 6.94
N GLN A 349 15.67 17.21 7.14
CA GLN A 349 15.61 18.47 6.42
C GLN A 349 16.84 19.33 6.70
N ARG A 350 17.43 19.83 5.61
CA ARG A 350 18.51 20.83 5.66
C ARG A 350 17.95 22.21 5.99
N ASN A 351 18.82 23.15 6.37
CA ASN A 351 18.37 24.48 6.78
C ASN A 351 17.66 25.19 5.62
N GLY A 352 16.60 25.94 5.92
CA GLY A 352 15.85 26.75 4.96
C GLY A 352 15.01 25.96 3.97
N ARG A 353 15.01 24.62 4.00
CA ARG A 353 14.23 23.81 3.07
C ARG A 353 12.74 23.86 3.42
N LEU A 354 11.91 24.02 2.41
CA LEU A 354 10.44 24.01 2.53
C LEU A 354 9.91 22.58 2.59
N ALA A 355 8.66 22.44 3.04
CA ALA A 355 7.95 21.17 3.02
C ALA A 355 7.83 20.67 1.57
N TYR A 356 7.88 19.36 1.39
CA TYR A 356 7.73 18.72 0.08
C TYR A 356 6.92 17.43 0.20
N SER A 357 6.46 16.92 -0.93
CA SER A 357 5.74 15.65 -1.01
C SER A 357 6.16 14.86 -2.25
N PHE A 358 6.05 13.54 -2.15
CA PHE A 358 6.28 12.62 -3.25
C PHE A 358 5.27 11.47 -3.18
N SER A 359 5.00 10.84 -4.32
CA SER A 359 4.02 9.76 -4.42
C SER A 359 4.68 8.47 -4.90
N LEU A 360 4.33 7.37 -4.23
CA LEU A 360 4.80 6.02 -4.55
C LEU A 360 3.68 5.27 -5.26
N HIS A 361 3.79 5.08 -6.58
CA HIS A 361 2.78 4.38 -7.36
C HIS A 361 3.00 2.88 -7.28
N LEU A 362 1.97 2.15 -6.88
CA LEU A 362 2.02 0.72 -6.60
C LEU A 362 1.25 -0.05 -7.65
N LYS A 363 1.71 -1.26 -7.97
CA LYS A 363 1.01 -2.17 -8.88
C LYS A 363 1.20 -3.62 -8.49
N ASN A 364 0.32 -4.47 -8.99
CA ASN A 364 0.63 -5.89 -9.10
C ASN A 364 1.74 -6.09 -10.17
N PRO A 365 2.83 -6.83 -9.88
CA PRO A 365 3.89 -7.11 -10.85
C PRO A 365 3.42 -7.71 -12.17
N ALA A 366 2.35 -8.51 -12.14
CA ALA A 366 1.80 -9.17 -13.32
C ALA A 366 0.95 -8.24 -14.20
N LEU A 367 0.72 -7.00 -13.76
CA LEU A 367 -0.12 -6.03 -14.46
C LEU A 367 0.67 -4.82 -14.94
N THR A 368 0.17 -4.26 -16.03
CA THR A 368 0.77 -3.08 -16.67
C THR A 368 0.27 -1.77 -16.07
N GLN A 369 -0.89 -1.76 -15.42
CA GLN A 369 -1.50 -0.57 -14.86
C GLN A 369 -1.19 -0.39 -13.37
N VAL A 370 -1.05 0.87 -12.95
CA VAL A 370 -0.94 1.29 -11.54
C VAL A 370 -2.27 1.01 -10.83
N TYR A 371 -2.18 0.45 -9.63
CA TYR A 371 -3.31 0.08 -8.80
C TYR A 371 -3.72 1.19 -7.85
N ASP A 372 -2.73 1.78 -7.19
CA ASP A 372 -2.92 2.73 -6.09
C ASP A 372 -1.62 3.51 -5.87
N PHE A 373 -1.64 4.46 -4.95
CA PHE A 373 -0.45 5.18 -4.54
C PHE A 373 -0.42 5.47 -3.04
N VAL A 374 0.78 5.73 -2.54
CA VAL A 374 1.02 6.27 -1.20
C VAL A 374 1.60 7.68 -1.36
N ASP A 375 0.97 8.66 -0.73
CA ASP A 375 1.49 10.03 -0.65
C ASP A 375 2.36 10.18 0.60
N VAL A 376 3.59 10.61 0.42
CA VAL A 376 4.51 10.91 1.53
C VAL A 376 4.72 12.41 1.59
N ARG A 377 4.48 13.01 2.75
CA ARG A 377 4.58 14.46 3.01
C ARG A 377 5.66 14.69 4.06
N VAL A 378 6.64 15.52 3.75
CA VAL A 378 7.75 15.82 4.64
C VAL A 378 7.65 17.28 5.07
N ASP A 379 7.67 17.52 6.38
CA ASP A 379 7.58 18.86 6.96
C ASP A 379 8.77 19.74 6.56
N GLN A 380 8.56 21.06 6.60
CA GLN A 380 9.62 22.04 6.36
C GLN A 380 10.67 22.04 7.47
N SER A 381 11.88 22.50 7.15
CA SER A 381 12.96 22.67 8.13
C SER A 381 12.53 23.54 9.32
N PRO A 382 12.93 23.18 10.57
CA PRO A 382 12.67 24.03 11.73
C PRO A 382 13.45 25.36 11.67
N THR A 383 14.55 25.39 10.91
CA THR A 383 15.37 26.58 10.70
C THR A 383 15.00 27.19 9.34
N GLN A 384 14.33 28.34 9.35
CA GLN A 384 13.96 29.06 8.12
C GLN A 384 14.81 30.31 7.93
N ILE A 385 14.92 30.78 6.68
CA ILE A 385 15.55 32.06 6.39
C ILE A 385 14.73 33.16 7.06
N GLU A 386 15.37 33.94 7.92
CA GLU A 386 14.74 35.06 8.61
C GLU A 386 14.35 36.14 7.59
N THR A 387 13.12 36.67 7.71
CA THR A 387 12.59 37.65 6.76
C THR A 387 11.95 38.86 7.44
N VAL A 388 11.99 40.00 6.75
CA VAL A 388 11.42 41.26 7.21
C VAL A 388 10.50 41.82 6.15
N GLU A 389 9.23 42.03 6.51
CA GLU A 389 8.28 42.75 5.67
C GLU A 389 8.41 44.25 5.90
N ILE A 390 8.83 44.99 4.87
CA ILE A 390 9.01 46.45 4.91
C ILE A 390 9.05 47.01 3.48
N GLY A 391 8.54 48.21 3.26
CA GLY A 391 8.54 48.88 1.96
C GLY A 391 7.68 48.18 0.90
N GLY A 392 6.74 47.33 1.32
CA GLY A 392 5.82 46.59 0.45
C GLY A 392 6.37 45.27 -0.09
N SER A 393 7.44 44.72 0.50
CA SER A 393 8.00 43.42 0.12
C SER A 393 8.52 42.66 1.33
N VAL A 394 8.67 41.34 1.19
CA VAL A 394 9.26 40.47 2.22
C VAL A 394 10.72 40.20 1.86
N TRP A 395 11.63 40.79 2.61
CA TRP A 395 13.07 40.77 2.37
C TRP A 395 13.76 39.71 3.21
N MET A 396 14.85 39.12 2.71
CA MET A 396 15.77 38.37 3.57
C MET A 396 16.40 39.31 4.62
N ALA A 397 16.48 38.87 5.87
CA ALA A 397 17.11 39.63 6.94
C ALA A 397 18.64 39.74 6.79
N PHE A 398 19.25 38.90 5.95
CA PHE A 398 20.67 38.92 5.59
C PHE A 398 20.90 39.09 4.07
N ASN A 399 22.10 39.55 3.70
CA ASN A 399 22.51 39.56 2.29
C ASN A 399 22.75 38.12 1.82
N ALA A 400 22.44 37.84 0.56
CA ALA A 400 22.63 36.51 -0.01
C ALA A 400 24.10 36.07 0.04
N ARG A 401 24.32 34.77 0.27
CA ARG A 401 25.65 34.14 0.22
C ARG A 401 25.83 33.24 -0.99
N SER A 402 24.82 32.46 -1.34
CA SER A 402 24.76 31.74 -2.62
C SER A 402 23.32 31.38 -2.96
N SER A 403 23.09 30.59 -4.00
CA SER A 403 21.76 30.02 -4.25
C SER A 403 21.46 28.80 -3.37
N ASP A 404 22.46 28.27 -2.67
CA ASP A 404 22.29 27.12 -1.79
C ASP A 404 21.71 27.60 -0.45
N LEU A 405 20.71 26.88 0.04
CA LEU A 405 20.09 27.18 1.34
C LEU A 405 21.09 26.97 2.47
N ASP A 406 21.98 25.97 2.38
CA ASP A 406 22.93 25.66 3.45
C ASP A 406 24.02 26.73 3.62
N ASP A 407 24.29 27.49 2.56
CA ASP A 407 25.26 28.59 2.58
C ASP A 407 24.70 29.89 3.18
N GLN A 408 23.38 29.99 3.36
CA GLN A 408 22.75 31.22 3.86
C GLN A 408 23.08 31.49 5.34
N THR A 409 22.91 32.74 5.73
CA THR A 409 23.01 33.13 7.14
C THR A 409 21.66 32.90 7.82
N TYR A 410 21.69 32.15 8.92
CA TYR A 410 20.54 31.89 9.79
C TYR A 410 20.78 32.49 11.17
N THR A 411 19.70 32.86 11.86
CA THR A 411 19.78 33.34 13.24
C THR A 411 20.29 32.25 14.16
N LEU A 412 21.19 32.61 15.07
CA LEU A 412 21.63 31.71 16.14
C LEU A 412 20.57 31.68 17.25
N ASP A 413 20.43 30.54 17.92
CA ASP A 413 19.47 30.39 19.02
C ASP A 413 19.66 31.48 20.08
N GLY A 414 18.56 32.16 20.42
CA GLY A 414 18.56 33.24 21.41
C GLY A 414 19.22 34.55 20.95
N THR A 415 19.63 34.67 19.69
CA THR A 415 20.29 35.87 19.13
C THR A 415 19.42 36.54 18.07
N GLY A 416 19.17 37.85 18.20
CA GLY A 416 18.43 38.61 17.19
C GLY A 416 19.28 38.95 15.96
N VAL A 417 18.63 39.30 14.83
CA VAL A 417 19.31 39.76 13.60
C VAL A 417 20.25 40.94 13.87
N GLU A 418 19.83 41.87 14.73
CA GLU A 418 20.64 43.04 15.10
C GLU A 418 21.87 42.67 15.91
N ASP A 419 21.75 41.74 16.86
CA ASP A 419 22.87 41.24 17.64
C ASP A 419 23.90 40.55 16.74
N MET A 420 23.46 39.79 15.74
CA MET A 420 24.38 39.20 14.75
C MET A 420 25.14 40.25 13.94
N TYR A 421 24.50 41.35 13.55
CA TYR A 421 25.18 42.45 12.89
C TYR A 421 26.04 43.29 13.86
N ARG A 422 25.74 43.32 15.16
CA ARG A 422 26.57 44.03 16.15
C ARG A 422 27.81 43.23 16.55
N ASP A 423 27.65 41.93 16.76
CA ASP A 423 28.62 41.08 17.47
C ASP A 423 29.31 40.08 16.52
N ALA A 424 28.68 39.73 15.40
CA ALA A 424 29.15 38.72 14.45
C ALA A 424 29.16 39.23 12.99
N TRP A 425 29.60 40.48 12.79
CA TRP A 425 29.52 41.18 11.49
C TRP A 425 30.07 40.39 10.31
N ILE A 426 31.25 39.78 10.46
CA ILE A 426 32.00 39.13 9.37
C ILE A 426 31.23 37.94 8.81
N THR A 427 30.58 37.16 9.67
CA THR A 427 29.78 35.99 9.28
C THR A 427 28.38 36.38 8.78
N THR A 428 27.99 37.65 8.96
CA THR A 428 26.62 38.15 8.72
C THR A 428 26.52 39.12 7.53
N VAL A 429 27.63 39.76 7.13
CA VAL A 429 27.67 40.78 6.07
C VAL A 429 27.23 40.26 4.68
N GLY A 430 27.34 38.95 4.46
CA GLY A 430 26.98 38.26 3.23
C GLY A 430 27.98 38.44 2.08
N GLY A 431 27.55 38.07 0.88
CA GLY A 431 28.37 38.06 -0.32
C GLY A 431 28.34 39.34 -1.15
N MET A 432 29.29 39.46 -2.06
CA MET A 432 29.21 40.36 -3.21
C MET A 432 29.05 39.57 -4.50
N PHE A 433 28.32 40.12 -5.46
CA PHE A 433 28.06 39.48 -6.75
C PHE A 433 28.31 40.48 -7.88
N GLN A 434 28.69 39.93 -9.02
CA GLN A 434 28.64 40.66 -10.29
C GLN A 434 27.26 40.50 -10.90
N PHE A 435 26.79 41.52 -11.59
CA PHE A 435 25.45 41.54 -12.16
C PHE A 435 25.23 40.36 -13.10
N GLY A 436 24.16 39.59 -12.91
CA GLY A 436 23.84 38.44 -13.74
C GLY A 436 24.64 37.17 -13.48
N ARG A 437 25.43 37.11 -12.40
CA ARG A 437 26.28 35.94 -12.07
C ARG A 437 25.89 35.30 -10.74
N LYS A 438 26.24 34.03 -10.58
CA LYS A 438 25.84 33.18 -9.44
C LYS A 438 26.84 33.17 -8.30
N TYR A 439 28.15 33.13 -8.59
CA TYR A 439 29.13 32.88 -7.54
C TYR A 439 29.44 34.13 -6.73
N MET A 440 29.46 33.91 -5.42
CA MET A 440 29.81 34.92 -4.44
C MET A 440 31.29 35.25 -4.48
N TYR A 441 31.54 36.53 -4.30
CA TYR A 441 32.84 37.09 -3.99
C TYR A 441 32.89 37.42 -2.50
N VAL A 442 33.92 36.91 -1.82
CA VAL A 442 34.17 37.23 -0.42
C VAL A 442 34.61 38.70 -0.35
N PRO A 443 33.89 39.55 0.41
CA PRO A 443 34.10 40.99 0.37
C PRO A 443 35.55 41.44 0.64
N TRP A 444 36.30 40.72 1.48
CA TRP A 444 37.69 41.04 1.85
C TRP A 444 38.77 40.29 1.07
N GLN A 445 38.42 39.55 0.01
CA GLN A 445 39.40 38.87 -0.84
C GLN A 445 39.63 39.61 -2.16
N GLY A 446 40.89 39.63 -2.60
CA GLY A 446 41.26 40.09 -3.94
C GLY A 446 41.21 38.92 -4.93
N TYR A 447 40.82 39.19 -6.17
CA TYR A 447 40.68 38.17 -7.22
C TYR A 447 41.43 38.59 -8.49
N ASN A 448 42.12 37.64 -9.13
CA ASN A 448 42.84 37.88 -10.39
C ASN A 448 42.66 36.68 -11.35
N PRO A 449 42.06 36.86 -12.54
CA PRO A 449 41.44 38.09 -13.04
C PRO A 449 40.15 38.43 -12.26
N SER A 450 39.87 39.71 -12.07
CA SER A 450 38.69 40.19 -11.30
C SER A 450 37.44 40.36 -12.16
N ASN A 451 37.56 40.56 -13.47
CA ASN A 451 36.43 40.86 -14.34
C ASN A 451 35.50 39.66 -14.62
N ASN A 452 35.97 38.42 -14.45
CA ASN A 452 35.15 37.20 -14.54
C ASN A 452 35.80 36.02 -13.80
N LEU A 453 35.75 36.03 -12.47
CA LEU A 453 36.31 34.93 -11.69
C LEU A 453 35.55 33.64 -11.98
N GLY A 454 36.30 32.59 -12.30
CA GLY A 454 35.75 31.27 -12.61
C GLY A 454 35.07 31.19 -13.96
N ASN A 455 35.28 32.15 -14.88
CA ASN A 455 34.71 32.16 -16.23
C ASN A 455 33.19 31.92 -16.25
N GLN A 456 32.48 32.62 -15.35
CA GLN A 456 31.06 32.49 -15.17
C GLN A 456 30.30 32.97 -16.41
N LYS A 457 29.25 32.23 -16.75
CA LYS A 457 28.19 32.70 -17.63
C LYS A 457 27.40 33.80 -16.92
N GLN A 458 26.82 34.69 -17.71
CA GLN A 458 26.15 35.87 -17.20
C GLN A 458 24.77 36.01 -17.85
N ASP A 459 23.77 36.23 -17.02
CA ASP A 459 22.39 36.46 -17.43
C ASP A 459 21.98 37.91 -17.14
N ARG A 460 21.49 38.62 -18.15
CA ARG A 460 21.30 40.09 -18.06
C ARG A 460 19.86 40.44 -18.42
N PRO A 461 18.93 40.62 -17.45
CA PRO A 461 19.07 40.53 -15.99
C PRO A 461 19.09 39.08 -15.47
N TRP A 462 19.16 38.84 -14.15
CA TRP A 462 19.02 37.50 -13.58
C TRP A 462 17.61 36.94 -13.86
N ALA A 463 17.48 36.06 -14.86
CA ALA A 463 16.24 35.44 -15.30
C ALA A 463 16.25 33.91 -15.10
N SER A 464 17.42 33.26 -15.19
CA SER A 464 17.58 31.82 -15.01
C SER A 464 18.00 31.45 -13.58
N ASN A 465 17.36 30.43 -13.00
CA ASN A 465 17.74 29.84 -11.72
C ASN A 465 19.20 29.36 -11.69
N THR A 466 19.77 29.01 -12.84
CA THR A 466 21.18 28.59 -12.95
C THR A 466 22.19 29.71 -12.68
N HIS A 467 21.76 30.97 -12.74
CA HIS A 467 22.60 32.15 -12.50
C HIS A 467 22.17 32.95 -11.26
N MET A 468 21.00 32.62 -10.68
CA MET A 468 20.39 33.30 -9.55
C MET A 468 21.23 33.09 -8.27
N PRO A 469 21.68 34.15 -7.58
CA PRO A 469 22.37 34.03 -6.30
C PRO A 469 21.41 34.04 -5.10
N CYS A 470 20.11 34.16 -5.32
CA CYS A 470 19.10 33.97 -4.29
C CYS A 470 18.75 32.49 -4.15
N PRO A 471 18.48 32.01 -2.92
CA PRO A 471 18.03 30.65 -2.70
C PRO A 471 16.60 30.40 -3.23
N ASP A 472 16.22 29.14 -3.36
CA ASP A 472 14.88 28.75 -3.79
C ASP A 472 13.78 29.41 -2.95
N GLY A 473 12.73 29.89 -3.63
CA GLY A 473 11.67 30.71 -3.01
C GLY A 473 11.99 32.20 -2.90
N TYR A 474 13.18 32.64 -3.34
CA TYR A 474 13.61 34.03 -3.33
C TYR A 474 14.14 34.50 -4.69
N ARG A 475 14.12 35.81 -4.93
CA ARG A 475 14.61 36.45 -6.15
C ARG A 475 15.32 37.77 -5.87
N ILE A 476 16.06 38.27 -6.87
CA ILE A 476 16.61 39.63 -6.84
C ILE A 476 15.45 40.65 -6.85
N PRO A 477 15.50 41.70 -6.01
CA PRO A 477 14.49 42.74 -6.02
C PRO A 477 14.51 43.50 -7.34
N THR A 478 13.33 43.85 -7.79
CA THR A 478 13.15 44.78 -8.91
C THR A 478 13.63 46.18 -8.50
N ARG A 479 13.88 47.01 -9.52
CA ARG A 479 14.19 48.43 -9.30
C ARG A 479 13.05 49.15 -8.56
N SER A 480 11.79 48.80 -8.85
CA SER A 480 10.63 49.40 -8.18
C SER A 480 10.57 49.07 -6.69
N GLU A 481 10.84 47.82 -6.31
CA GLU A 481 10.87 47.40 -4.91
C GLU A 481 11.98 48.12 -4.13
N LEU A 482 13.17 48.26 -4.73
CA LEU A 482 14.25 49.03 -4.12
C LEU A 482 13.95 50.54 -4.07
N ARG A 483 13.28 51.14 -5.07
CA ARG A 483 12.81 52.54 -4.98
C ARG A 483 11.78 52.73 -3.88
N SER A 484 10.92 51.74 -3.67
CA SER A 484 9.94 51.77 -2.60
C SER A 484 10.62 51.78 -1.23
N LEU A 485 11.55 50.85 -1.01
CA LEU A 485 12.30 50.74 0.25
C LEU A 485 13.28 51.91 0.44
N LEU A 486 13.96 52.36 -0.61
CA LEU A 486 15.01 53.37 -0.60
C LEU A 486 14.71 54.47 -1.63
N PRO A 487 13.84 55.44 -1.33
CA PRO A 487 13.48 56.50 -2.27
C PRO A 487 14.69 57.42 -2.58
N PRO A 488 15.11 57.56 -3.86
CA PRO A 488 16.24 58.41 -4.23
C PRO A 488 16.06 59.89 -3.84
N GLY A 489 17.14 60.55 -3.41
CA GLY A 489 17.13 61.93 -2.92
C GLY A 489 16.84 62.07 -1.43
N THR A 490 16.47 60.97 -0.75
CA THR A 490 16.22 60.96 0.69
C THR A 490 17.52 60.97 1.48
N ALA A 491 17.63 61.84 2.48
CA ALA A 491 18.73 61.84 3.44
C ALA A 491 18.48 60.84 4.56
N VAL A 492 19.50 60.06 4.92
CA VAL A 492 19.48 59.13 6.05
C VAL A 492 20.75 59.31 6.90
N PRO A 493 20.72 59.13 8.23
CA PRO A 493 19.58 58.82 9.10
C PRO A 493 18.46 59.86 9.07
N GLY A 494 17.24 59.44 9.38
CA GLY A 494 16.04 60.26 9.31
C GLY A 494 14.79 59.43 9.08
N THR A 495 13.64 60.09 8.99
CA THR A 495 12.36 59.44 8.66
C THR A 495 11.93 59.81 7.23
N TYR A 496 11.31 58.87 6.54
CA TYR A 496 10.78 59.09 5.19
C TYR A 496 9.59 58.18 4.90
N THR A 497 8.84 58.52 3.85
CA THR A 497 7.75 57.72 3.33
C THR A 497 8.28 56.82 2.21
N ALA A 498 8.15 55.51 2.38
CA ALA A 498 8.42 54.52 1.35
C ALA A 498 7.45 54.64 0.17
N GLY A 499 7.79 54.02 -0.96
CA GLY A 499 6.97 54.10 -2.19
C GLY A 499 5.56 53.52 -2.05
N ASN A 500 5.36 52.60 -1.11
CA ASN A 500 4.05 52.04 -0.73
C ASN A 500 3.26 52.91 0.28
N GLY A 501 3.80 54.05 0.73
CA GLY A 501 3.19 54.92 1.74
C GLY A 501 3.56 54.59 3.19
N GLU A 502 4.36 53.56 3.43
CA GLU A 502 4.82 53.19 4.77
C GLU A 502 5.83 54.20 5.33
N GLN A 503 5.71 54.56 6.62
CA GLN A 503 6.68 55.41 7.29
C GLN A 503 7.86 54.58 7.80
N ILE A 504 9.07 54.94 7.37
CA ILE A 504 10.32 54.26 7.73
C ILE A 504 11.24 55.22 8.48
N SER A 505 11.73 54.78 9.63
CA SER A 505 12.80 55.42 10.39
C SER A 505 14.14 54.72 10.11
N ALA A 506 15.10 55.46 9.55
CA ALA A 506 16.44 54.99 9.26
C ALA A 506 17.44 55.48 10.31
N THR A 507 18.11 54.55 10.99
CA THR A 507 19.12 54.83 12.01
C THR A 507 20.45 54.14 11.69
N LEU A 508 21.55 54.85 11.91
CA LEU A 508 22.89 54.36 11.61
C LEU A 508 23.56 53.91 12.91
N HIS A 509 24.10 52.70 12.90
CA HIS A 509 24.70 52.05 14.07
C HIS A 509 26.14 51.65 13.77
N ALA A 510 26.94 51.54 14.83
CA ALA A 510 28.29 50.99 14.80
C ALA A 510 28.34 49.71 15.65
N GLY A 511 29.09 48.72 15.20
CA GLY A 511 29.42 47.53 16.00
C GLY A 511 30.45 47.85 17.08
N GLU A 512 30.71 46.88 17.95
CA GLU A 512 31.51 47.10 19.17
C GLU A 512 33.02 47.26 18.90
N GLU A 513 33.53 46.79 17.76
CA GLU A 513 34.97 46.74 17.47
C GLU A 513 35.37 47.25 16.07
N THR A 514 36.66 47.62 15.94
CA THR A 514 37.27 47.87 14.62
C THR A 514 37.47 46.54 13.90
N LEU A 515 37.07 46.47 12.62
CA LEU A 515 37.19 45.27 11.80
C LEU A 515 38.66 45.03 11.45
N SER A 516 39.19 43.85 11.78
CA SER A 516 40.51 43.37 11.35
C SER A 516 40.39 42.00 10.70
N LEU A 517 40.67 41.91 9.40
CA LEU A 517 40.46 40.72 8.59
C LEU A 517 41.77 40.11 8.08
N PRO A 518 41.76 38.82 7.70
CA PRO A 518 42.89 38.17 7.02
C PRO A 518 43.36 39.00 5.82
N GLY A 519 44.67 39.13 5.65
CA GLY A 519 45.28 39.93 4.58
C GLY A 519 45.38 41.44 4.86
N GLY A 520 45.17 41.86 6.11
CA GLY A 520 45.39 43.24 6.55
C GLY A 520 44.28 44.22 6.16
N VAL A 521 43.12 43.70 5.74
CA VAL A 521 41.95 44.53 5.43
C VAL A 521 41.33 45.01 6.75
N THR A 522 41.23 46.32 6.91
CA THR A 522 40.61 46.96 8.08
C THR A 522 39.39 47.80 7.69
N GLY A 523 38.55 48.11 8.67
CA GLY A 523 37.39 48.98 8.49
C GLY A 523 36.57 49.15 9.76
N THR A 524 35.38 49.72 9.65
CA THR A 524 34.44 49.88 10.78
C THR A 524 33.21 49.04 10.53
N GLN A 525 32.74 48.34 11.57
CA GLN A 525 31.47 47.62 11.54
C GLN A 525 30.34 48.64 11.66
N ARG A 526 29.53 48.81 10.61
CA ARG A 526 28.44 49.81 10.59
C ARG A 526 27.28 49.30 9.76
N TYR A 527 26.07 49.47 10.24
CA TYR A 527 24.84 49.15 9.50
C TYR A 527 23.81 50.28 9.57
N LEU A 528 22.93 50.30 8.57
CA LEU A 528 21.72 51.10 8.58
C LEU A 528 20.55 50.20 8.95
N LYS A 529 19.82 50.56 10.01
CA LYS A 529 18.58 49.90 10.42
C LYS A 529 17.40 50.72 9.91
N LEU A 530 16.58 50.11 9.07
CA LEU A 530 15.32 50.65 8.54
C LEU A 530 14.17 50.05 9.35
N THR A 531 13.46 50.87 10.12
CA THR A 531 12.38 50.41 10.99
C THR A 531 11.05 50.94 10.48
N SER A 532 10.10 50.04 10.22
CA SER A 532 8.71 50.39 9.97
C SER A 532 8.12 51.04 11.23
N GLU A 533 7.68 52.29 11.15
CA GLU A 533 7.04 52.96 12.30
C GLU A 533 5.69 52.32 12.65
N THR A 534 5.05 51.67 11.68
CA THR A 534 3.76 50.99 11.84
C THR A 534 3.91 49.64 12.54
N THR A 535 4.86 48.80 12.09
CA THR A 535 4.98 47.42 12.57
C THR A 535 6.08 47.23 13.61
N GLY A 536 6.99 48.19 13.76
CA GLY A 536 8.20 48.07 14.58
C GLY A 536 9.25 47.11 14.03
N ARG A 537 8.98 46.44 12.89
CA ARG A 537 9.93 45.51 12.25
C ARG A 537 11.08 46.27 11.61
N GLY A 538 12.30 45.75 11.76
CA GLY A 538 13.53 46.40 11.31
C GLY A 538 14.31 45.57 10.29
N LEU A 539 14.60 46.14 9.12
CA LEU A 539 15.54 45.57 8.14
C LEU A 539 16.92 46.20 8.31
N ILE A 540 17.95 45.37 8.41
CA ILE A 540 19.33 45.83 8.58
C ILE A 540 20.11 45.68 7.28
N LEU A 541 20.66 46.80 6.82
CA LEU A 541 21.51 46.88 5.63
C LEU A 541 22.96 47.14 6.05
N PRO A 542 23.87 46.19 5.85
CA PRO A 542 25.24 46.38 6.28
C PRO A 542 25.98 47.33 5.33
N LEU A 543 26.86 48.19 5.86
CA LEU A 543 27.77 49.01 5.06
C LEU A 543 28.94 48.13 4.54
N ALA A 544 28.61 47.17 3.68
CA ALA A 544 29.52 46.17 3.12
C ALA A 544 30.48 46.75 2.06
N GLY A 545 30.19 47.94 1.53
CA GLY A 545 30.97 48.57 0.48
C GLY A 545 30.70 48.00 -0.92
N TYR A 546 31.64 48.19 -1.84
CA TYR A 546 31.58 47.71 -3.22
C TYR A 546 32.98 47.62 -3.84
N LYS A 547 33.11 46.95 -5.00
CA LYS A 547 34.36 46.94 -5.79
C LYS A 547 34.09 47.21 -7.28
N GLY A 548 35.05 47.84 -7.96
CA GLY A 548 34.98 48.12 -9.41
C GLY A 548 35.22 46.89 -10.29
N ASP A 549 34.86 47.01 -11.57
CA ASP A 549 34.91 45.99 -12.63
C ASP A 549 36.27 45.30 -12.85
N LYS A 550 37.35 45.96 -12.46
CA LYS A 550 38.73 45.46 -12.58
C LYS A 550 39.48 45.50 -11.25
N SER A 551 38.77 45.65 -10.14
CA SER A 551 39.40 45.75 -8.82
C SER A 551 39.99 44.41 -8.41
N ILE A 552 41.32 44.37 -8.29
CA ILE A 552 42.05 43.27 -7.62
C ILE A 552 42.20 43.52 -6.11
N ALA A 553 41.70 44.65 -5.61
CA ALA A 553 41.86 45.06 -4.22
C ALA A 553 41.07 44.16 -3.26
N ALA A 554 41.71 43.84 -2.13
CA ALA A 554 41.09 43.07 -1.06
C ALA A 554 40.02 43.88 -0.31
N SER A 555 40.18 45.21 -0.17
CA SER A 555 39.27 46.05 0.60
C SER A 555 38.10 46.61 -0.24
N PRO A 556 36.83 46.40 0.17
CA PRO A 556 35.65 47.01 -0.43
C PRO A 556 35.26 48.36 0.21
N ARG A 557 36.10 48.90 1.11
CA ARG A 557 35.80 50.08 1.94
C ARG A 557 34.67 49.83 2.96
N PHE A 558 34.85 48.84 3.84
CA PHE A 558 33.89 48.52 4.90
C PHE A 558 33.55 49.73 5.77
N GLY A 559 32.27 49.84 6.12
CA GLY A 559 31.75 50.91 6.98
C GLY A 559 31.53 52.24 6.27
N GLN A 560 31.74 52.32 4.95
CA GLN A 560 31.61 53.57 4.19
C GLN A 560 30.35 53.65 3.32
N SER A 561 29.85 52.52 2.80
CA SER A 561 28.69 52.55 1.92
C SER A 561 27.85 51.27 1.92
N ILE A 562 26.57 51.42 1.58
CA ILE A 562 25.66 50.34 1.22
C ILE A 562 25.53 50.35 -0.30
N THR A 563 25.67 49.18 -0.94
CA THR A 563 25.47 49.05 -2.39
C THR A 563 24.69 47.77 -2.70
N LEU A 564 23.49 47.93 -3.29
CA LEU A 564 22.58 46.82 -3.60
C LEU A 564 22.27 46.77 -5.09
N TRP A 565 22.32 45.56 -5.68
CA TRP A 565 21.86 45.32 -7.04
C TRP A 565 20.33 45.35 -7.15
N ALA A 566 19.81 46.03 -8.17
CA ALA A 566 18.45 45.85 -8.68
C ALA A 566 18.46 44.88 -9.87
N ASN A 567 17.40 44.09 -10.06
CA ASN A 567 17.29 43.16 -11.19
C ASN A 567 16.94 43.85 -12.52
N GLU A 568 17.67 44.90 -12.88
CA GLU A 568 17.37 45.70 -14.08
C GLU A 568 18.66 46.19 -14.75
N TRP A 569 18.80 45.86 -16.03
CA TRP A 569 19.83 46.41 -16.92
C TRP A 569 19.65 47.92 -17.11
N ALA A 570 20.75 48.65 -17.25
CA ALA A 570 20.71 50.08 -17.50
C ALA A 570 20.77 50.37 -19.02
N PRO A 571 20.25 51.53 -19.47
CA PRO A 571 20.35 51.93 -20.87
C PRO A 571 21.79 52.08 -21.37
N THR A 572 22.74 52.39 -20.47
CA THR A 572 24.16 52.43 -20.83
C THR A 572 24.70 51.01 -20.95
N GLY A 573 25.18 50.66 -22.14
CA GLY A 573 25.71 49.33 -22.42
C GLY A 573 26.82 48.92 -21.44
N GLY A 574 26.66 47.74 -20.84
CA GLY A 574 27.57 47.20 -19.82
C GLY A 574 27.27 47.67 -18.38
N TYR A 575 26.15 48.35 -18.14
CA TYR A 575 25.76 48.84 -16.81
C TYR A 575 24.42 48.26 -16.36
N ALA A 576 24.23 48.16 -15.05
CA ALA A 576 22.99 47.81 -14.39
C ALA A 576 22.67 48.80 -13.25
N TRP A 577 21.44 48.76 -12.75
CA TRP A 577 21.00 49.67 -11.69
C TRP A 577 21.42 49.18 -10.31
N ILE A 578 21.94 50.11 -9.50
CA ILE A 578 22.21 49.90 -8.07
C ILE A 578 21.59 51.00 -7.22
N PHE A 579 21.36 50.66 -5.96
CA PHE A 579 21.06 51.60 -4.88
C PHE A 579 22.30 51.78 -4.04
N TYR A 580 22.68 53.04 -3.83
CA TYR A 580 23.95 53.44 -3.25
C TYR A 580 23.77 54.50 -2.18
N LEU A 581 24.33 54.26 -1.01
CA LEU A 581 24.35 55.20 0.12
C LEU A 581 25.79 55.36 0.60
N GLU A 582 26.36 56.56 0.53
CA GLU A 582 27.73 56.85 0.95
C GLU A 582 27.76 57.68 2.23
N PHE A 583 28.34 57.11 3.28
CA PHE A 583 28.49 57.72 4.59
C PHE A 583 29.94 58.21 4.84
N GLY A 584 30.82 58.25 3.84
CA GLY A 584 32.21 58.74 3.97
C GLY A 584 33.11 57.95 4.94
N SER A 585 34.37 58.38 5.10
CA SER A 585 35.33 57.75 6.03
C SER A 585 35.21 58.30 7.45
N ASN A 586 35.35 57.43 8.45
CA ASN A 586 35.45 57.59 9.92
C ASN A 586 34.47 58.52 10.67
N THR A 587 33.79 59.49 10.04
CA THR A 587 32.86 60.42 10.72
C THR A 587 31.59 60.71 9.95
N GLY A 588 31.43 60.31 8.68
CA GLY A 588 30.23 60.72 7.95
C GLY A 588 28.97 60.07 8.53
N GLN A 589 28.10 60.94 9.06
CA GLN A 589 26.92 60.56 9.84
C GLN A 589 25.66 60.46 8.98
N SER A 590 25.72 60.94 7.74
CA SER A 590 24.58 60.98 6.83
C SER A 590 24.98 60.58 5.42
N ALA A 591 24.05 59.97 4.69
CA ALA A 591 24.11 59.68 3.28
C ALA A 591 22.83 60.16 2.59
N THR A 592 22.92 60.45 1.30
CA THR A 592 21.73 60.56 0.45
C THR A 592 21.55 59.26 -0.30
N ILE A 593 20.32 58.75 -0.36
CA ILE A 593 19.98 57.59 -1.18
C ILE A 593 20.11 57.98 -2.65
N VAL A 594 20.98 57.26 -3.37
CA VAL A 594 21.23 57.48 -4.78
C VAL A 594 20.92 56.20 -5.56
N GLU A 595 20.09 56.33 -6.59
CA GLU A 595 19.99 55.33 -7.64
C GLU A 595 20.98 55.69 -8.75
N LYS A 596 21.89 54.78 -9.11
CA LYS A 596 22.92 55.04 -10.14
C LYS A 596 23.17 53.82 -11.02
N GLN A 597 23.71 54.08 -12.20
CA GLN A 597 24.18 53.03 -13.11
C GLN A 597 25.59 52.59 -12.70
N TYR A 598 25.83 51.28 -12.68
CA TYR A 598 27.10 50.70 -12.28
C TYR A 598 27.52 49.58 -13.23
N GLN A 599 28.83 49.44 -13.49
CA GLN A 599 29.34 48.42 -14.40
C GLN A 599 28.90 47.03 -13.93
N MET A 600 28.39 46.21 -14.85
CA MET A 600 27.88 44.87 -14.53
C MET A 600 28.96 43.94 -13.96
N GLU A 601 30.23 44.18 -14.32
CA GLU A 601 31.40 43.47 -13.82
C GLU A 601 31.86 43.98 -12.44
N GLY A 602 31.27 45.05 -11.92
CA GLY A 602 31.49 45.50 -10.54
C GLY A 602 30.85 44.56 -9.51
N PHE A 603 31.20 44.76 -8.24
CA PHE A 603 30.81 43.87 -7.14
C PHE A 603 29.95 44.61 -6.14
N CYS A 604 28.72 44.16 -5.94
CA CYS A 604 27.77 44.72 -4.98
C CYS A 604 27.02 43.62 -4.25
N SER A 605 26.42 43.96 -3.11
CA SER A 605 25.62 43.00 -2.35
C SER A 605 24.28 42.74 -3.04
N VAL A 606 23.74 41.56 -2.76
CA VAL A 606 22.39 41.15 -3.15
C VAL A 606 21.56 40.96 -1.89
N ARG A 607 20.37 41.56 -1.87
CA ARG A 607 19.39 41.42 -0.80
C ARG A 607 18.10 40.89 -1.42
N CYS A 608 17.85 39.59 -1.28
CA CYS A 608 16.74 38.94 -1.98
C CYS A 608 15.39 39.25 -1.34
N VAL A 609 14.34 39.12 -2.15
CA VAL A 609 12.93 39.19 -1.74
C VAL A 609 12.26 37.85 -1.97
N LYS A 610 11.30 37.49 -1.10
CA LYS A 610 10.51 36.27 -1.24
C LYS A 610 9.61 36.38 -2.48
N VAL A 611 9.48 35.28 -3.24
CA VAL A 611 8.69 35.21 -4.49
C VAL A 611 7.19 35.31 -4.20
#